data_AF-A0A2D4L092-F1
#
_entry.id   AF-A0A2D4L092-F1
#
_cell.length_a   1.000
_cell.length_b   1.000
_cell.length_c   1.000
_cell.angle_alpha   90.00
_cell.angle_beta   90.00
_cell.angle_gamma   90.00
#
_symmetry.space_group_name_H-M   'P 1'
#
loop_
_entity.id
_entity.type
_entity.pdbx_description
1 polymer ?
#
loop_
_entity_poly.entity_id
_entity_poly.type
_entity_poly.pdbx_seq_one_letter_code
_entity_poly.pdbx_strand_id
1 'polypeptide(L)'
;GYQTELVIQLVWVSGEPPQQITSLAINSAYGLVVFGNCNGIAMVDYIQKTTLLNLGTIELYGSNDPYRREPRSPRKSRQPSGAGLCDINESTTVQEDRCKSPTSGN
;
A
#
# COMPACT_ATOMS: atom_id res chain seq x y z
N GLY A 1 33.27 13.38 9.88
CA GLY A 1 32.30 12.28 9.72
C GLY A 1 31.14 12.73 8.87
N TYR A 2 30.22 11.83 8.52
CA TYR A 2 28.99 12.19 7.81
C TYR A 2 27.96 12.71 8.80
N GLN A 3 27.41 13.90 8.56
CA GLN A 3 26.33 14.50 9.35
C GLN A 3 25.04 14.47 8.54
N THR A 4 23.95 14.07 9.19
CA THR A 4 22.64 14.01 8.54
C THR A 4 21.96 15.38 8.64
N GLU A 5 21.61 15.97 7.50
CA GLU A 5 20.90 17.26 7.45
C GLU A 5 19.45 17.16 6.97
N LEU A 6 19.09 16.03 6.35
CA LEU A 6 17.76 15.74 5.83
C LEU A 6 17.39 14.27 6.07
N VAL A 7 16.14 14.05 6.47
CA VAL A 7 15.53 12.72 6.53
C VAL A 7 14.27 12.75 5.68
N ILE A 8 14.18 11.84 4.70
CA ILE A 8 12.98 11.67 3.89
C ILE A 8 12.24 10.44 4.40
N GLN A 9 11.16 10.69 5.13
CA GLN A 9 10.36 9.63 5.76
C GLN A 9 9.19 9.23 4.85
N LEU A 10 9.14 7.96 4.47
CA LEU A 10 7.94 7.37 3.89
C LEU A 10 6.92 7.07 5.00
N VAL A 11 5.65 7.42 4.77
CA VAL A 11 4.58 7.31 5.77
C VAL A 11 3.70 6.09 5.54
N TRP A 12 3.01 5.66 6.59
CA TRP A 12 1.96 4.64 6.50
C TRP A 12 0.77 5.22 5.74
N VAL A 13 0.21 4.43 4.83
CA VAL A 13 -0.96 4.84 4.03
C VAL A 13 -2.02 3.76 4.18
N SER A 14 -3.22 4.14 4.60
CA SER A 14 -4.35 3.23 4.78
C SER A 14 -4.06 2.03 5.70
N GLY A 15 -3.18 2.21 6.70
CA GLY A 15 -2.79 1.15 7.64
C GLY A 15 -1.77 0.15 7.10
N GLU A 16 -1.26 0.34 5.88
CA GLU A 16 -0.16 -0.46 5.32
C GLU A 16 1.19 0.24 5.54
N PRO A 17 2.27 -0.53 5.78
CA PRO A 17 3.60 0.03 5.98
C PRO A 17 4.15 0.67 4.70
N PRO A 18 5.11 1.62 4.84
CA PRO A 18 5.77 2.21 3.70
C PRO A 18 6.51 1.16 2.86
N GLN A 19 6.45 1.31 1.54
CA GLN A 19 7.10 0.38 0.61
C GLN A 19 8.61 0.63 0.55
N GLN A 20 9.38 -0.45 0.38
CA GLN A 20 10.84 -0.39 0.27
C GLN A 20 11.27 0.48 -0.91
N ILE A 21 12.28 1.32 -0.71
CA ILE A 21 12.95 2.05 -1.79
C ILE A 21 13.70 1.04 -2.66
N THR A 22 13.35 0.97 -3.95
CA THR A 22 13.93 0.05 -4.93
C THR A 22 14.92 0.74 -5.87
N SER A 23 14.88 2.06 -5.96
CA SER A 23 15.79 2.86 -6.78
C SER A 23 16.11 4.21 -6.13
N LEU A 24 17.34 4.68 -6.30
CA LEU A 24 17.84 5.94 -5.76
C LEU A 24 18.86 6.54 -6.74
N ALA A 25 18.76 7.84 -6.99
CA ALA A 25 19.74 8.62 -7.75
C ALA A 25 19.94 9.99 -7.09
N ILE A 26 21.16 10.52 -7.19
CA ILE A 26 21.54 11.83 -6.64
C ILE A 26 22.20 12.64 -7.75
N ASN A 27 21.78 13.89 -7.90
CA ASN A 27 22.48 14.87 -8.72
C ASN A 27 22.92 16.03 -7.83
N SER A 28 24.16 15.96 -7.37
CA SER A 28 24.71 16.92 -6.41
C SER A 28 24.97 18.30 -6.98
N ALA A 29 25.11 18.42 -8.31
CA ALA A 29 25.28 19.72 -8.97
C ALA A 29 24.01 20.59 -8.85
N TYR A 30 22.84 19.96 -8.71
CA TYR A 30 21.55 20.65 -8.58
C TYR A 30 20.90 20.49 -7.21
N GLY A 31 21.55 19.80 -6.26
CA GLY A 31 20.95 19.57 -4.95
C GLY A 31 19.76 18.60 -4.97
N LEU A 32 19.72 17.67 -5.93
CA LEU A 32 18.57 16.78 -6.13
C LEU A 32 18.83 15.36 -5.65
N VAL A 33 17.83 14.76 -5.01
CA VAL A 33 17.72 13.33 -4.77
C VAL A 33 16.39 12.83 -5.33
N VAL A 34 16.44 11.70 -6.04
CA VAL A 34 15.26 11.01 -6.58
C VAL A 34 15.26 9.59 -6.04
N PHE A 35 14.13 9.13 -5.55
CA PHE A 35 13.95 7.75 -5.13
C PHE A 35 12.63 7.19 -5.63
N GLY A 36 12.57 5.88 -5.84
CA GLY A 36 11.38 5.18 -6.29
C GLY A 36 11.12 3.90 -5.51
N ASN A 37 9.86 3.51 -5.47
CA ASN A 37 9.38 2.23 -4.95
C ASN A 37 8.24 1.70 -5.84
N CYS A 38 7.59 0.61 -5.44
CA CYS A 38 6.49 0.01 -6.19
C CYS A 38 5.21 0.87 -6.27
N ASN A 39 5.13 1.98 -5.52
CA ASN A 39 4.02 2.91 -5.61
C ASN A 39 4.32 4.11 -6.53
N GLY A 40 5.59 4.42 -6.84
CA GLY A 40 5.93 5.57 -7.67
C GLY A 40 7.33 6.12 -7.44
N ILE A 41 7.52 7.39 -7.79
CA ILE A 41 8.78 8.13 -7.69
C ILE A 41 8.58 9.47 -6.98
N ALA A 42 9.61 9.94 -6.28
CA ALA A 42 9.65 11.28 -5.74
C ALA A 42 11.02 11.95 -5.98
N MET A 43 11.00 13.25 -6.26
CA MET A 43 12.17 14.11 -6.41
C MET A 43 12.16 15.17 -5.32
N VAL A 44 13.28 15.32 -4.63
CA VAL A 44 13.46 16.25 -3.51
C VAL A 44 14.68 17.12 -3.79
N ASP A 45 14.51 18.43 -3.64
CA ASP A 45 15.61 19.37 -3.50
C ASP A 45 16.08 19.30 -2.04
N TYR A 46 17.26 18.70 -1.83
CA TYR A 46 17.80 18.51 -0.49
C TYR A 46 18.50 19.76 0.06
N ILE A 47 18.75 20.78 -0.75
CA ILE A 47 19.27 22.09 -0.30
C ILE A 47 18.12 22.89 0.30
N GLN A 48 17.00 22.99 -0.42
CA GLN A 48 15.80 23.71 0.03
C GLN A 48 14.89 22.88 0.94
N LYS A 49 15.17 21.58 1.09
CA LYS A 49 14.40 20.62 1.90
C LYS A 49 12.93 20.52 1.45
N THR A 50 12.71 20.54 0.14
CA THR A 50 11.37 20.54 -0.46
C THR A 50 11.19 19.41 -1.46
N THR A 51 10.00 18.82 -1.47
CA THR A 51 9.62 17.86 -2.50
C THR A 51 9.20 18.61 -3.75
N LEU A 52 9.90 18.38 -4.86
CA LEU A 52 9.61 18.99 -6.15
C LEU A 52 8.56 18.22 -6.94
N LEU A 53 8.58 16.89 -6.80
CA LEU A 53 7.72 15.98 -7.56
C LEU A 53 7.43 14.73 -6.72
N ASN A 54 6.19 14.25 -6.74
CA ASN A 54 5.80 12.95 -6.19
C ASN A 54 4.73 12.38 -7.12
N LEU A 55 5.08 11.35 -7.89
CA LEU A 55 4.19 10.73 -8.86
C LEU A 55 3.96 9.27 -8.53
N GLY A 56 2.70 8.87 -8.48
CA GLY A 56 2.31 7.47 -8.39
C GLY A 56 2.52 6.72 -9.71
N THR A 57 2.62 5.39 -9.66
CA THR A 57 2.67 4.54 -10.87
C THR A 57 1.47 4.78 -11.78
N ILE A 58 0.30 5.08 -11.20
CA ILE A 58 -0.91 5.42 -11.95
C ILE A 58 -0.75 6.72 -12.76
N GLU A 59 -0.01 7.70 -12.25
CA GLU A 59 0.24 8.96 -12.95
C GLU A 59 1.30 8.78 -14.05
N LEU A 60 2.24 7.85 -13.86
CA LEU A 60 3.31 7.56 -14.83
C LEU A 60 2.84 6.68 -15.99
N TYR A 61 2.03 5.65 -15.70
CA TYR A 61 1.65 4.62 -16.66
C TYR A 61 0.17 4.69 -17.08
N GLY A 62 -0.65 5.46 -16.35
CA GLY A 62 -2.08 5.59 -16.64
C GLY A 62 -2.80 4.24 -16.64
N SER A 63 -3.56 3.97 -17.71
CA SER A 63 -4.27 2.70 -17.89
C SER A 63 -3.37 1.48 -18.05
N ASN A 64 -2.08 1.68 -18.35
CA ASN A 64 -1.09 0.60 -18.52
C ASN A 64 -0.28 0.35 -17.24
N ASP A 65 -0.71 0.86 -16.08
CA ASP A 65 -0.01 0.64 -14.83
C ASP A 65 0.06 -0.88 -14.51
N PRO A 66 1.26 -1.50 -14.52
CA PRO A 66 1.42 -2.92 -14.21
C PRO A 66 1.03 -3.25 -12.77
N TYR A 67 0.96 -2.23 -11.90
CA TYR A 67 0.55 -2.35 -10.51
C TYR A 67 -0.89 -1.92 -10.28
N ARG A 68 -1.72 -1.79 -11.32
CA ARG A 68 -3.16 -1.54 -11.18
C ARG A 68 -3.77 -2.66 -10.36
N ARG A 69 -4.01 -2.38 -9.08
CA ARG A 69 -4.69 -3.31 -8.19
C ARG A 69 -6.16 -3.24 -8.58
N GLU A 70 -6.70 -4.33 -9.12
CA GLU A 70 -8.14 -4.47 -9.29
C GLU A 70 -8.85 -4.15 -7.96
N PRO A 71 -10.10 -3.65 -8.00
CA PRO A 71 -10.89 -3.44 -6.80
C PRO A 71 -10.83 -4.70 -5.94
N ARG A 72 -10.05 -4.64 -4.86
CA ARG A 72 -9.99 -5.76 -3.92
C ARG A 72 -11.37 -5.82 -3.28
N SER A 73 -12.02 -6.99 -3.33
CA SER A 73 -13.31 -7.18 -2.68
C SER A 73 -13.26 -6.61 -1.26
N PRO A 74 -14.29 -5.88 -0.80
CA PRO A 74 -14.30 -5.31 0.54
C PRO A 74 -13.91 -6.39 1.54
N ARG A 75 -12.71 -6.28 2.12
CA ARG A 75 -12.33 -7.21 3.19
C ARG A 75 -13.27 -6.88 4.33
N LYS A 76 -14.19 -7.80 4.63
CA LYS A 76 -15.06 -7.75 5.80
C LYS A 76 -14.19 -7.34 6.98
N SER A 77 -14.52 -6.23 7.64
CA SER A 77 -13.83 -5.84 8.87
C SER A 77 -13.82 -7.07 9.77
N ARG A 78 -12.64 -7.48 10.23
CA ARG A 78 -12.54 -8.48 11.29
C ARG A 78 -13.31 -7.88 12.46
N GLN A 79 -14.53 -8.37 12.69
CA GLN A 79 -15.19 -8.10 13.95
C GLN A 79 -14.23 -8.57 15.04
N PRO A 80 -13.98 -7.75 16.08
CA PRO A 80 -13.29 -8.25 17.25
C PRO A 80 -14.10 -9.46 17.74
N SER A 81 -13.49 -10.64 17.66
CA SER A 81 -14.12 -11.89 18.08
C SER A 81 -14.57 -11.71 19.52
N GLY A 82 -15.88 -11.66 19.73
CA GLY A 82 -16.47 -11.73 21.05
C GLY A 82 -15.94 -12.97 21.75
N ALA A 83 -15.31 -12.76 22.90
CA ALA A 83 -15.09 -13.81 23.87
C ALA A 83 -16.46 -14.42 24.20
N GLY A 84 -16.49 -15.75 24.12
CA GLY A 84 -17.71 -16.51 23.93
C GLY A 84 -18.67 -16.50 25.09
N LEU A 85 -19.88 -16.96 24.78
CA LEU A 85 -20.69 -17.80 25.64
C LEU A 85 -21.63 -18.58 24.70
N CYS A 86 -21.38 -19.88 24.68
CA CYS A 86 -22.29 -20.89 24.19
C CYS A 86 -23.61 -20.77 24.97
N ASP A 87 -24.76 -20.99 24.32
CA ASP A 87 -25.70 -22.04 24.72
C ASP A 87 -27.00 -22.06 23.88
N ILE A 88 -27.19 -23.21 23.20
CA ILE A 88 -28.43 -24.01 23.09
C ILE A 88 -29.65 -23.43 22.31
N ASN A 89 -29.91 -24.01 21.12
CA ASN A 89 -31.09 -24.85 20.78
C ASN A 89 -31.76 -24.59 19.40
N GLU A 90 -32.21 -25.72 18.81
CA GLU A 90 -33.37 -25.93 17.94
C GLU A 90 -33.30 -25.63 16.43
N SER A 91 -32.99 -26.69 15.69
CA SER A 91 -33.56 -27.11 14.40
C SER A 91 -34.26 -26.08 13.52
N THR A 92 -33.65 -25.76 12.37
CA THR A 92 -34.39 -25.67 11.09
C THR A 92 -33.47 -26.00 9.92
N THR A 93 -33.87 -26.99 9.14
CA THR A 93 -33.32 -27.33 7.83
C THR A 93 -33.47 -26.16 6.88
N VAL A 94 -32.37 -25.50 6.50
CA VAL A 94 -32.31 -24.71 5.28
C VAL A 94 -31.01 -25.04 4.57
N GLN A 95 -31.19 -25.65 3.41
CA GLN A 95 -30.25 -26.04 2.38
C GLN A 95 -29.08 -25.05 2.27
N GLU A 96 -27.86 -25.53 2.49
CA GLU A 96 -26.64 -24.77 2.24
C GLU A 96 -26.51 -24.50 0.74
N ASP A 97 -27.04 -23.37 0.28
CA ASP A 97 -26.53 -22.72 -0.94
C ASP A 97 -25.10 -22.27 -0.65
N ARG A 98 -24.18 -23.21 -0.86
CA ARG A 98 -22.74 -22.98 -0.91
C ARG A 98 -22.49 -21.92 -1.98
N CYS A 99 -22.43 -20.66 -1.58
CA CYS A 99 -21.83 -19.61 -2.39
C CYS A 99 -20.35 -19.94 -2.59
N LYS A 100 -20.05 -20.76 -3.61
CA LYS A 100 -18.68 -21.04 -4.05
C LYS A 100 -18.16 -19.78 -4.72
N SER A 101 -17.12 -19.18 -4.16
CA SER A 101 -16.39 -18.09 -4.79
C SER A 101 -15.66 -18.62 -6.04
N PRO A 102 -15.59 -17.87 -7.16
CA PRO A 102 -14.98 -18.34 -8.40
C PRO A 102 -13.46 -18.55 -8.31
N THR A 103 -12.83 -18.12 -7.22
CA THR A 103 -11.38 -18.12 -7.03
C THR A 103 -10.84 -19.28 -6.20
N SER A 104 -11.64 -20.34 -5.96
CA SER A 104 -11.13 -21.58 -5.38
C SER A 104 -10.49 -22.48 -6.44
N GLY A 105 -9.30 -22.07 -6.89
CA GLY A 105 -8.45 -22.83 -7.82
C GLY A 105 -7.07 -23.10 -7.21
N ASN A 106 -6.80 -24.40 -7.05
CA ASN A 106 -5.54 -25.10 -6.72
C ASN A 106 -5.08 -25.16 -5.25
#